data_AF-A0A967L9L2-F1
#
_entry.id   AF-A0A967L9L2-F1
#
_cell.length_a   1.000
_cell.length_b   1.000
_cell.length_c   1.000
_cell.angle_alpha   90.00
_cell.angle_beta   90.00
_cell.angle_gamma   90.00
#
_symmetry.space_group_name_H-M   'P 1'
#
loop_
_entity.id
_entity.type
_entity.pdbx_description
1 polymer ?
#
loop_
_entity_poly.entity_id
_entity_poly.type
_entity_poly.pdbx_seq_one_letter_code
_entity_poly.pdbx_strand_id
1 'polypeptide(L)'
;MIEFAAARDAIEARQIEARFPLRRPLDVLVQHLVTLTIGQPDRPGDLRREIQSTHSFRDLTDREWEWALGFITTGGKALQAYPNYRKASVVDGQLTVTDKRHIQLHRLSIGTITSDLAVTVRFTRGRTLGTVEESFVSRMKPGEQFVFAGRRLELVSFRGQVAQVRNATRPHKGRVAIWSGSRMSLSNELALSVARRLHRPVEETSETEQVAPILAVQRA
;
A
#
# COMPACT_ATOMS: atom_id res chain seq x y z
N MET A 1 20.41 -17.25 5.25
CA MET A 1 19.24 -17.25 4.34
C MET A 1 19.77 -17.25 2.91
N ILE A 2 19.35 -18.20 2.08
CA ILE A 2 19.90 -18.44 0.73
C ILE A 2 19.70 -17.24 -0.22
N GLU A 3 18.71 -16.41 0.07
CA GLU A 3 18.40 -15.16 -0.63
C GLU A 3 19.53 -14.15 -0.57
N PHE A 4 20.32 -14.12 0.51
CA PHE A 4 21.48 -13.23 0.61
C PHE A 4 22.63 -13.67 -0.30
N ALA A 5 22.88 -14.98 -0.40
CA ALA A 5 23.85 -15.51 -1.34
C ALA A 5 23.41 -15.22 -2.79
N ALA A 6 22.14 -15.47 -3.11
CA ALA A 6 21.57 -15.15 -4.42
C ALA A 6 21.63 -13.64 -4.75
N ALA A 7 21.38 -12.76 -3.78
CA ALA A 7 21.48 -11.32 -3.98
C ALA A 7 22.93 -10.89 -4.26
N ARG A 8 23.91 -11.47 -3.54
CA ARG A 8 25.35 -11.22 -3.80
C ARG A 8 25.74 -11.63 -5.21
N ASP A 9 25.38 -12.85 -5.63
CA ASP A 9 25.64 -13.35 -6.99
C ASP A 9 25.04 -12.41 -8.05
N ALA A 10 23.81 -11.93 -7.84
CA ALA A 10 23.13 -11.00 -8.75
C ALA A 10 23.83 -9.64 -8.81
N ILE A 11 24.29 -9.10 -7.67
CA ILE A 11 25.03 -7.83 -7.60
C ILE A 11 26.37 -7.94 -8.34
N GLU A 12 27.14 -9.01 -8.08
CA GLU A 12 28.42 -9.26 -8.74
C GLU A 12 28.25 -9.38 -10.25
N ALA A 13 27.20 -10.07 -10.70
CA ALA A 13 26.84 -10.20 -12.10
C ALA A 13 26.16 -8.95 -12.71
N ARG A 14 25.97 -7.87 -11.94
CA ARG A 14 25.22 -6.65 -12.31
C ARG A 14 23.80 -6.93 -12.83
N GLN A 15 23.18 -8.00 -12.35
CA GLN A 15 21.79 -8.36 -12.63
C GLN A 15 20.86 -7.68 -11.61
N ILE A 16 20.81 -6.35 -11.69
CA ILE A 16 19.98 -5.50 -10.82
C ILE A 16 18.68 -5.15 -11.55
N GLU A 17 17.58 -5.05 -10.82
CA GLU A 17 16.27 -4.74 -11.38
C GLU A 17 16.25 -3.40 -12.11
N ALA A 18 15.72 -3.40 -13.33
CA ALA A 18 15.41 -2.15 -14.01
C ALA A 18 14.29 -1.41 -13.26
N ARG A 19 14.49 -0.11 -13.03
CA ARG A 19 13.46 0.78 -12.48
C ARG A 19 12.93 1.67 -13.58
N PHE A 20 11.67 1.46 -13.95
CA PHE A 20 10.98 2.31 -14.92
C PHE A 20 10.21 3.41 -14.19
N PRO A 21 10.40 4.69 -14.56
CA PRO A 21 9.57 5.77 -14.03
C PRO A 21 8.10 5.52 -14.36
N LEU A 22 7.24 5.71 -13.36
CA LEU A 22 5.79 5.65 -13.56
C LEU A 22 5.36 6.80 -14.47
N ARG A 23 4.46 6.50 -15.42
CA ARG A 23 3.89 7.50 -16.33
C ARG A 23 2.44 7.78 -15.92
N ARG A 24 2.12 9.06 -15.75
CA ARG A 24 0.80 9.61 -15.45
C ARG A 24 0.10 8.96 -14.22
N PRO A 25 0.75 8.85 -13.05
CA PRO A 25 0.05 8.46 -11.82
C PRO A 25 -0.92 9.58 -11.41
N LEU A 26 -2.17 9.50 -11.87
CA LEU A 26 -3.16 10.57 -11.72
C LEU A 26 -3.59 10.79 -10.26
N ASP A 27 -3.47 9.77 -9.41
CA ASP A 27 -3.63 9.85 -7.97
C ASP A 27 -2.59 10.77 -7.32
N VAL A 28 -1.32 10.61 -7.71
CA VAL A 28 -0.23 11.49 -7.27
C VAL A 28 -0.42 12.90 -7.81
N LEU A 29 -0.90 13.03 -9.06
CA LEU A 29 -1.21 14.32 -9.68
C LEU A 29 -2.25 15.10 -8.86
N VAL A 30 -3.40 14.49 -8.55
CA VAL A 30 -4.46 15.19 -7.80
C VAL A 30 -4.02 15.56 -6.39
N GLN A 31 -3.22 14.71 -5.74
CA GLN A 31 -2.63 15.02 -4.44
C GLN A 31 -1.63 16.19 -4.52
N HIS A 32 -0.82 16.22 -5.58
CA HIS A 32 0.15 17.28 -5.79
C HIS A 32 -0.54 18.62 -6.09
N LEU A 33 -1.59 18.63 -6.93
CA LEU A 33 -2.40 19.82 -7.18
C LEU A 33 -3.00 20.40 -5.90
N VAL A 34 -3.56 19.55 -5.03
CA VAL A 34 -4.04 19.97 -3.71
C VAL A 34 -2.89 20.55 -2.87
N THR A 35 -1.70 19.94 -2.93
CA THR A 35 -0.52 20.45 -2.21
C THR A 35 -0.11 21.85 -2.66
N LEU A 36 0.04 22.06 -3.97
CA LEU A 36 0.45 23.34 -4.55
C LEU A 36 -0.55 24.44 -4.19
N THR A 37 -1.84 24.16 -4.37
CA THR A 37 -2.93 25.13 -4.18
C THR A 37 -3.24 25.45 -2.72
N ILE A 38 -2.84 24.58 -1.79
CA ILE A 38 -2.80 24.90 -0.36
C ILE A 38 -1.64 25.87 -0.06
N GLY A 39 -0.51 25.73 -0.73
CA GLY A 39 0.64 26.61 -0.58
C GLY A 39 0.36 28.00 -1.14
N GLN A 40 -0.13 28.08 -2.37
CA GLN A 40 -0.51 29.31 -3.04
C GLN A 40 -1.59 29.04 -4.10
N PRO A 41 -2.66 29.85 -4.19
CA PRO A 41 -3.59 29.80 -5.32
C PRO A 41 -2.87 30.03 -6.65
N ASP A 42 -3.23 29.27 -7.68
CA ASP A 42 -2.59 29.41 -9.00
C ASP A 42 -3.54 29.06 -10.15
N ARG A 43 -3.25 29.54 -11.35
CA ARG A 43 -4.07 29.26 -12.54
C ARG A 43 -3.87 27.83 -13.00
N PRO A 44 -4.96 27.09 -13.32
CA PRO A 44 -4.83 25.73 -13.84
C PRO A 44 -3.91 25.58 -15.06
N GLY A 45 -3.90 26.58 -15.96
CA GLY A 45 -3.02 26.56 -17.14
C GLY A 45 -1.53 26.64 -16.79
N ASP A 46 -1.17 27.42 -15.77
CA ASP A 46 0.20 27.56 -15.28
C ASP A 46 0.66 26.26 -14.60
N LEU A 47 -0.17 25.74 -13.68
CA LEU A 47 0.06 24.45 -13.02
C LEU A 47 0.26 23.31 -14.04
N ARG A 48 -0.56 23.27 -15.10
CA ARG A 48 -0.45 22.23 -16.13
C ARG A 48 0.91 22.26 -16.83
N ARG A 49 1.39 23.47 -17.19
CA ARG A 49 2.69 23.64 -17.86
C ARG A 49 3.83 23.18 -16.97
N GLU A 50 3.80 23.56 -15.69
CA GLU A 50 4.79 23.11 -14.71
C GLU A 50 4.77 21.58 -14.59
N ILE A 51 3.59 20.98 -14.42
CA ILE A 51 3.43 19.53 -14.27
C ILE A 51 3.92 18.77 -15.51
N GLN A 52 3.60 19.24 -16.72
CA GLN A 52 4.05 18.64 -17.98
C GLN A 52 5.56 18.77 -18.21
N SER A 53 6.27 19.64 -17.49
CA SER A 53 7.74 19.67 -17.52
C SER A 53 8.39 18.45 -16.86
N THR A 54 7.64 17.71 -16.04
CA THR A 54 8.14 16.52 -15.33
C THR A 54 8.13 15.27 -16.22
N HIS A 55 9.06 14.34 -15.95
CA HIS A 55 9.14 13.08 -16.70
C HIS A 55 7.83 12.29 -16.68
N SER A 56 7.18 12.21 -15.52
CA SER A 56 6.00 11.36 -15.30
C SER A 56 4.75 11.89 -16.00
N PHE A 57 4.64 13.21 -16.19
CA PHE A 57 3.44 13.86 -16.75
C PHE A 57 3.66 14.59 -18.08
N ARG A 58 4.83 14.44 -18.72
CA ARG A 58 5.12 15.06 -20.04
C ARG A 58 4.08 14.78 -21.12
N ASP A 59 3.50 13.57 -21.09
CA ASP A 59 2.52 13.11 -22.08
C ASP A 59 1.07 13.21 -21.52
N LEU A 60 0.83 14.07 -20.53
CA LEU A 60 -0.48 14.23 -19.91
C LEU A 60 -1.48 14.83 -20.90
N THR A 61 -2.55 14.09 -21.16
CA THR A 61 -3.60 14.46 -22.11
C THR A 61 -4.56 15.49 -21.52
N ASP A 62 -5.28 16.22 -22.38
CA ASP A 62 -6.33 17.15 -21.96
C ASP A 62 -7.39 16.45 -21.10
N ARG A 63 -7.80 15.25 -21.51
CA ARG A 63 -8.81 14.45 -20.81
C ARG A 63 -8.36 14.07 -19.40
N GLU A 64 -7.10 13.67 -19.22
CA GLU A 64 -6.55 13.32 -17.91
C GLU A 64 -6.41 14.56 -17.03
N TRP A 65 -6.03 15.70 -17.62
CA TRP A 65 -5.96 16.98 -16.93
C TRP A 65 -7.34 17.45 -16.44
N GLU A 66 -8.34 17.43 -17.32
CA GLU A 66 -9.73 17.76 -16.98
C GLU A 66 -10.30 16.82 -15.92
N TRP A 67 -9.97 15.52 -16.01
CA TRP A 67 -10.34 14.56 -14.99
C TRP A 67 -9.74 14.91 -13.63
N ALA A 68 -8.44 15.26 -13.58
CA ALA A 68 -7.75 15.59 -12.34
C ALA A 68 -8.34 16.85 -11.68
N LEU A 69 -8.58 17.91 -12.46
CA LEU A 69 -9.23 19.13 -11.97
C LEU A 69 -10.67 18.86 -11.51
N GLY A 70 -11.45 18.13 -12.31
CA GLY A 70 -12.83 17.77 -11.98
C GLY A 70 -12.91 16.92 -10.70
N PHE A 71 -11.96 16.01 -10.50
CA PHE A 71 -11.89 15.17 -9.31
C PHE A 71 -11.70 16.00 -8.03
N ILE A 72 -10.74 16.92 -8.01
CA ILE A 72 -10.48 17.73 -6.80
C ILE A 72 -11.51 18.84 -6.58
N THR A 73 -12.18 19.32 -7.63
CA THR A 73 -13.15 20.43 -7.52
C THR A 73 -14.59 19.98 -7.28
N THR A 74 -15.00 18.86 -7.89
CA THR A 74 -16.39 18.38 -7.84
C THR A 74 -16.53 16.98 -7.21
N GLY A 75 -15.43 16.28 -6.95
CA GLY A 75 -15.44 14.85 -6.65
C GLY A 75 -15.51 13.96 -7.90
N GLY A 76 -15.53 14.55 -9.10
CA GLY A 76 -15.77 13.83 -10.35
C GLY A 76 -17.18 13.22 -10.43
N LYS A 77 -17.50 12.51 -11.52
CA LYS A 77 -18.86 11.99 -11.79
C LYS A 77 -19.43 11.11 -10.67
N ALA A 78 -18.59 10.34 -9.98
CA ALA A 78 -19.03 9.36 -8.99
C ALA A 78 -19.28 9.95 -7.60
N LEU A 79 -18.63 11.06 -7.24
CA LEU A 79 -18.62 11.58 -5.86
C LEU A 79 -19.21 12.98 -5.74
N GLN A 80 -19.90 13.48 -6.77
CA GLN A 80 -20.51 14.83 -6.76
C GLN A 80 -21.45 15.06 -5.58
N ALA A 81 -22.15 14.01 -5.13
CA ALA A 81 -23.09 14.07 -4.02
C ALA A 81 -22.43 14.21 -2.64
N TYR A 82 -21.10 14.06 -2.55
CA TYR A 82 -20.36 14.02 -1.28
C TYR A 82 -19.44 15.25 -1.17
N PRO A 83 -19.85 16.30 -0.42
CA PRO A 83 -19.09 17.55 -0.31
C PRO A 83 -17.63 17.37 0.16
N ASN A 84 -17.37 16.36 1.00
CA ASN A 84 -16.04 16.05 1.51
C ASN A 84 -15.01 15.67 0.43
N TYR A 85 -15.44 15.34 -0.79
CA TYR A 85 -14.55 15.03 -1.91
C TYR A 85 -14.25 16.26 -2.78
N ARG A 86 -14.91 17.38 -2.54
CA ARG A 86 -14.61 18.68 -3.17
C ARG A 86 -13.51 19.37 -2.35
N LYS A 87 -12.27 19.05 -2.68
CA LYS A 87 -11.08 19.52 -1.96
C LYS A 87 -10.70 20.95 -2.35
N ALA A 88 -10.84 21.31 -3.63
CA ALA A 88 -10.43 22.61 -4.18
C ALA A 88 -11.61 23.33 -4.84
N SER A 89 -11.47 24.63 -5.05
CA SER A 89 -12.39 25.46 -5.84
C SER A 89 -11.62 26.41 -6.75
N VAL A 90 -12.28 26.92 -7.78
CA VAL A 90 -11.74 27.98 -8.63
C VAL A 90 -12.33 29.31 -8.17
N VAL A 91 -11.48 30.24 -7.75
CA VAL A 91 -11.83 31.59 -7.29
C VAL A 91 -10.99 32.57 -8.11
N ASP A 92 -11.64 33.51 -8.80
CA ASP A 92 -10.98 34.50 -9.67
C ASP A 92 -10.02 33.87 -10.70
N GLY A 93 -10.42 32.71 -11.26
CA GLY A 93 -9.63 31.95 -12.23
C GLY A 93 -8.44 31.17 -11.64
N GLN A 94 -8.26 31.20 -10.32
CA GLN A 94 -7.20 30.49 -9.61
C GLN A 94 -7.76 29.30 -8.84
N LEU A 95 -7.08 28.17 -8.93
CA LEU A 95 -7.37 26.97 -8.16
C LEU A 95 -6.84 27.15 -6.74
N THR A 96 -7.68 26.92 -5.74
CA THR A 96 -7.35 27.11 -4.31
C THR A 96 -8.07 26.10 -3.43
N VAL A 97 -7.55 25.87 -2.22
CA VAL A 97 -8.20 25.09 -1.17
C VAL A 97 -8.52 26.02 0.00
N THR A 98 -9.80 26.29 0.23
CA THR A 98 -10.24 27.24 1.26
C THR A 98 -10.65 26.58 2.58
N ASP A 99 -11.03 25.30 2.54
CA ASP A 99 -11.49 24.58 3.73
C ASP A 99 -10.32 24.19 4.65
N LYS A 100 -10.26 24.82 5.83
CA LYS A 100 -9.25 24.57 6.85
C LYS A 100 -9.17 23.11 7.29
N ARG A 101 -10.30 22.39 7.32
CA ARG A 101 -10.34 20.97 7.68
C ARG A 101 -9.65 20.14 6.60
N HIS A 102 -9.90 20.42 5.32
CA HIS A 102 -9.22 19.73 4.21
C HIS A 102 -7.71 20.01 4.22
N ILE A 103 -7.30 21.26 4.47
CA ILE A 103 -5.88 21.64 4.60
C ILE A 103 -5.20 20.84 5.71
N GLN A 104 -5.81 20.78 6.89
CA GLN A 104 -5.25 20.07 8.04
C GLN A 104 -5.12 18.57 7.77
N LEU A 105 -6.18 17.94 7.26
CA LEU A 105 -6.17 16.51 6.92
C LEU A 105 -5.11 16.20 5.87
N HIS A 106 -5.00 17.02 4.82
CA HIS A 106 -3.99 16.85 3.78
C HIS A 106 -2.57 16.94 4.36
N ARG A 107 -2.29 17.90 5.23
CA ARG A 107 -0.97 18.02 5.88
C ARG A 107 -0.60 16.82 6.74
N LEU A 108 -1.59 16.18 7.38
CA LEU A 108 -1.37 14.98 8.20
C LEU A 108 -1.17 13.71 7.35
N SER A 109 -1.68 13.70 6.12
CA SER A 109 -1.68 12.53 5.24
C SER A 109 -0.87 12.71 3.95
N ILE A 110 -0.12 13.81 3.80
CA ILE A 110 0.62 14.10 2.58
C ILE A 110 1.76 13.09 2.42
N GLY A 111 1.82 12.46 1.26
CA GLY A 111 2.84 11.47 0.93
C GLY A 111 2.29 10.38 0.03
N THR A 112 3.18 9.57 -0.52
CA THR A 112 2.82 8.40 -1.36
C THR A 112 3.06 7.08 -0.64
N ILE A 113 3.73 7.12 0.51
CA ILE A 113 4.00 5.97 1.36
C ILE A 113 2.78 5.76 2.25
N THR A 114 2.07 4.66 2.03
CA THR A 114 0.95 4.24 2.87
C THR A 114 1.34 2.97 3.63
N SER A 115 0.84 2.86 4.86
CA SER A 115 0.87 1.61 5.62
C SER A 115 -0.55 1.05 5.70
N ASP A 116 -0.68 -0.27 5.82
CA ASP A 116 -1.95 -0.88 6.20
C ASP A 116 -2.34 -0.32 7.59
N LEU A 117 -3.59 0.11 7.75
CA LEU A 117 -4.05 0.67 9.02
C LEU A 117 -4.12 -0.44 10.07
N ALA A 118 -3.68 -0.15 11.29
CA ALA A 118 -3.78 -1.10 12.39
C ALA A 118 -5.22 -1.15 12.93
N VAL A 119 -5.81 -2.35 12.97
CA VAL A 119 -7.10 -2.62 13.59
C VAL A 119 -6.87 -3.26 14.95
N THR A 120 -7.48 -2.68 15.98
CA THR A 120 -7.43 -3.22 17.34
C THR A 120 -8.33 -4.45 17.46
N VAL A 121 -7.77 -5.60 17.80
CA VAL A 121 -8.51 -6.82 18.11
C VAL A 121 -8.91 -6.79 19.58
N ARG A 122 -10.21 -6.77 19.86
CA ARG A 122 -10.75 -6.65 21.21
C ARG A 122 -11.87 -7.65 21.44
N PHE A 123 -11.88 -8.34 22.57
CA PHE A 123 -13.03 -9.16 22.95
C PHE A 123 -14.29 -8.31 23.08
N THR A 124 -15.45 -8.89 22.79
CA THR A 124 -16.74 -8.24 23.09
C THR A 124 -16.89 -7.81 24.55
N ARG A 125 -16.19 -8.51 25.48
CA ARG A 125 -16.12 -8.19 26.91
C ARG A 125 -14.98 -7.22 27.29
N GLY A 126 -14.48 -6.42 26.36
CA GLY A 126 -13.61 -5.27 26.62
C GLY A 126 -12.09 -5.52 26.62
N ARG A 127 -11.61 -6.74 26.86
CA ARG A 127 -10.15 -7.02 26.85
C ARG A 127 -9.56 -6.91 25.43
N THR A 128 -8.59 -6.02 25.26
CA THR A 128 -7.79 -5.90 24.03
C THR A 128 -6.75 -7.01 23.95
N LEU A 129 -6.60 -7.63 22.77
CA LEU A 129 -5.65 -8.70 22.51
C LEU A 129 -4.38 -8.20 21.79
N GLY A 130 -4.51 -7.16 20.96
CA GLY A 130 -3.42 -6.63 20.14
C GLY A 130 -3.97 -5.99 18.86
N THR A 131 -3.13 -5.88 17.84
CA THR A 131 -3.50 -5.26 16.55
C THR A 131 -3.22 -6.20 15.37
N VAL A 132 -4.01 -6.06 14.31
CA VAL A 132 -3.84 -6.73 13.01
C VAL A 132 -3.95 -5.70 11.89
N GLU A 133 -3.50 -6.02 10.69
CA GLU A 133 -3.69 -5.17 9.51
C GLU A 133 -5.19 -5.08 9.13
N GLU A 134 -5.66 -3.90 8.75
CA GLU A 134 -7.05 -3.67 8.31
C GLU A 134 -7.40 -4.52 7.10
N SER A 135 -6.47 -4.65 6.14
CA SER A 135 -6.71 -5.48 4.96
C SER A 135 -6.99 -6.94 5.32
N PHE A 136 -6.55 -7.44 6.47
CA PHE A 136 -6.88 -8.79 6.93
C PHE A 136 -8.35 -8.88 7.36
N VAL A 137 -8.79 -7.98 8.25
CA VAL A 137 -10.13 -8.02 8.86
C VAL A 137 -11.23 -7.57 7.90
N SER A 138 -10.96 -6.56 7.07
CA SER A 138 -11.93 -6.01 6.09
C SER A 138 -12.39 -7.05 5.06
N ARG A 139 -11.57 -8.06 4.78
CA ARG A 139 -11.89 -9.20 3.90
C ARG A 139 -12.66 -10.32 4.61
N MET A 140 -12.92 -10.21 5.91
CA MET A 140 -13.62 -11.22 6.70
C MET A 140 -15.08 -10.84 6.91
N LYS A 141 -15.96 -11.84 6.88
CA LYS A 141 -17.36 -11.66 7.28
C LYS A 141 -17.52 -11.89 8.79
N PRO A 142 -18.47 -11.20 9.45
CA PRO A 142 -18.92 -11.58 10.79
C PRO A 142 -19.28 -13.07 10.83
N GLY A 143 -18.78 -13.81 11.83
CA GLY A 143 -18.90 -15.25 11.97
C GLY A 143 -17.70 -16.06 11.47
N GLU A 144 -16.78 -15.46 10.71
CA GLU A 144 -15.55 -16.14 10.27
C GLU A 144 -14.52 -16.28 11.40
N GLN A 145 -13.77 -17.38 11.34
CA GLN A 145 -12.77 -17.74 12.35
C GLN A 145 -11.35 -17.49 11.86
N PHE A 146 -10.52 -16.93 12.74
CA PHE A 146 -9.11 -16.69 12.50
C PHE A 146 -8.24 -17.04 13.70
N VAL A 147 -6.95 -17.25 13.44
CA VAL A 147 -5.96 -17.49 14.49
C VAL A 147 -5.19 -16.20 14.75
N PHE A 148 -5.15 -15.79 16.02
CA PHE A 148 -4.41 -14.62 16.48
C PHE A 148 -3.71 -14.95 17.80
N ALA A 149 -2.39 -14.73 17.88
CA ALA A 149 -1.57 -15.05 19.05
C ALA A 149 -1.82 -16.48 19.59
N GLY A 150 -1.92 -17.47 18.70
CA GLY A 150 -2.18 -18.87 19.04
C GLY A 150 -3.62 -19.19 19.45
N ARG A 151 -4.54 -18.21 19.43
CA ARG A 151 -5.95 -18.38 19.82
C ARG A 151 -6.85 -18.39 18.60
N ARG A 152 -7.84 -19.29 18.59
CA ARG A 152 -8.91 -19.29 17.59
C ARG A 152 -10.00 -18.32 18.02
N LEU A 153 -10.21 -17.30 17.21
CA LEU A 153 -11.16 -16.22 17.44
C LEU A 153 -12.20 -16.21 16.32
N GLU A 154 -13.39 -15.74 16.62
CA GLU A 154 -14.46 -15.50 15.66
C GLU A 154 -14.77 -14.01 15.61
N LEU A 155 -14.82 -13.43 14.41
CA LEU A 155 -15.15 -12.02 14.20
C LEU A 155 -16.64 -11.80 14.48
N VAL A 156 -16.98 -10.96 15.45
CA VAL A 156 -18.36 -10.59 15.77
C VAL A 156 -18.77 -9.33 15.00
N SER A 157 -17.91 -8.32 15.00
CA SER A 157 -18.14 -7.07 14.27
C SER A 157 -16.82 -6.36 13.97
N PHE A 158 -16.82 -5.52 12.94
CA PHE A 158 -15.73 -4.61 12.62
C PHE A 158 -16.29 -3.20 12.46
N ARG A 159 -15.93 -2.28 13.36
CA ARG A 159 -16.37 -0.87 13.34
C ARG A 159 -15.29 0.03 13.91
N GLY A 160 -15.04 1.17 13.26
CA GLY A 160 -14.17 2.23 13.79
C GLY A 160 -12.78 1.74 14.20
N GLN A 161 -12.11 0.97 13.33
CA GLN A 161 -10.79 0.36 13.58
C GLN A 161 -10.73 -0.63 14.76
N VAL A 162 -11.88 -1.14 15.21
CA VAL A 162 -11.96 -2.19 16.23
C VAL A 162 -12.63 -3.43 15.65
N ALA A 163 -11.92 -4.55 15.69
CA ALA A 163 -12.45 -5.87 15.43
C ALA A 163 -12.90 -6.50 16.76
N GLN A 164 -14.21 -6.61 16.96
CA GLN A 164 -14.77 -7.29 18.12
C GLN A 164 -14.77 -8.80 17.90
N VAL A 165 -14.23 -9.55 18.85
CA VAL A 165 -14.07 -11.01 18.73
C VAL A 165 -14.62 -11.78 19.92
N ARG A 166 -14.89 -13.07 19.69
CA ARG A 166 -15.17 -14.08 20.73
C ARG A 166 -14.32 -15.33 20.49
N ASN A 167 -14.25 -16.22 21.48
CA ASN A 167 -13.59 -17.51 21.29
C ASN A 167 -14.34 -18.32 20.23
N ALA A 168 -13.61 -18.89 19.27
CA ALA A 168 -14.18 -19.79 18.29
C ALA A 168 -14.57 -21.13 18.94
N THR A 169 -15.75 -21.65 18.59
CA THR A 169 -16.26 -22.93 19.09
C THR A 169 -16.02 -24.10 18.14
N ARG A 170 -15.75 -23.84 16.85
CA ARG A 170 -15.54 -24.89 15.84
C ARG A 170 -14.06 -25.23 15.67
N PRO A 171 -13.68 -26.50 15.51
CA PRO A 171 -12.31 -26.89 15.19
C PRO A 171 -12.02 -26.61 13.71
N HIS A 172 -11.80 -25.34 13.37
CA HIS A 172 -11.39 -24.91 12.03
C HIS A 172 -9.95 -24.40 12.07
N LYS A 173 -9.16 -24.68 11.01
CA LYS A 173 -7.77 -24.19 10.92
C LYS A 173 -7.69 -22.66 10.79
N GLY A 174 -8.79 -22.01 10.41
CA GLY A 174 -8.94 -20.54 10.38
C GLY A 174 -7.98 -19.87 9.40
N ARG A 175 -8.23 -18.60 9.09
CA ARG A 175 -7.19 -17.76 8.46
C ARG A 175 -6.21 -17.34 9.56
N VAL A 176 -4.91 -17.44 9.31
CA VAL A 176 -3.90 -16.91 10.24
C VAL A 176 -3.76 -15.42 9.99
N ALA A 177 -3.77 -14.60 11.04
CA ALA A 177 -3.45 -13.19 10.91
C ALA A 177 -2.00 -13.06 10.44
N ILE A 178 -1.81 -12.52 9.23
CA ILE A 178 -0.49 -12.25 8.65
C ILE A 178 -0.29 -10.74 8.72
N TRP A 179 0.85 -10.31 9.25
CA TRP A 179 1.37 -8.97 9.06
C TRP A 179 2.11 -8.99 7.73
N SER A 180 1.47 -8.47 6.69
CA SER A 180 1.99 -8.57 5.34
C SER A 180 3.20 -7.65 5.10
N GLY A 181 3.51 -6.74 6.02
CA GLY A 181 4.71 -5.90 5.95
C GLY A 181 4.83 -5.17 4.61
N SER A 182 6.06 -4.82 4.20
CA SER A 182 6.31 -4.29 2.86
C SER A 182 6.09 -5.39 1.81
N ARG A 183 4.89 -5.40 1.21
CA ARG A 183 4.44 -6.28 0.11
C ARG A 183 5.18 -6.05 -1.21
N MET A 184 6.50 -6.10 -1.22
CA MET A 184 7.21 -6.28 -2.49
C MET A 184 7.53 -7.76 -2.61
N SER A 185 6.86 -8.44 -3.54
CA SER A 185 7.34 -9.73 -4.04
C SER A 185 8.80 -9.60 -4.46
N LEU A 186 9.54 -10.70 -4.41
CA LEU A 186 10.86 -10.74 -5.02
C LEU A 186 10.73 -10.23 -6.46
N SER A 187 11.68 -9.39 -6.86
CA SER A 187 11.83 -9.02 -8.26
C SER A 187 12.08 -10.26 -9.12
N ASN A 188 11.88 -10.14 -10.42
CA ASN A 188 12.18 -11.25 -11.33
C ASN A 188 13.67 -11.63 -11.26
N GLU A 189 14.55 -10.64 -11.18
CA GLU A 189 16.00 -10.76 -11.13
C GLU A 189 16.43 -11.50 -9.86
N LEU A 190 15.92 -11.09 -8.69
CA LEU A 190 16.23 -11.75 -7.43
C LEU A 190 15.59 -13.13 -7.34
N ALA A 191 14.33 -13.30 -7.78
CA ALA A 191 13.66 -14.59 -7.80
C ALA A 191 14.40 -15.60 -8.69
N LEU A 192 14.86 -15.15 -9.87
CA LEU A 192 15.65 -15.97 -10.78
C LEU A 192 17.03 -16.31 -10.19
N SER A 193 17.67 -15.37 -9.50
CA SER A 193 18.94 -15.63 -8.82
C SER A 193 18.77 -16.67 -7.70
N VAL A 194 17.73 -16.54 -6.88
CA VAL A 194 17.38 -17.52 -5.83
C VAL A 194 17.12 -18.89 -6.44
N ALA A 195 16.33 -18.95 -7.52
CA ALA A 195 16.07 -20.19 -8.23
C ALA A 195 17.37 -20.84 -8.74
N ARG A 196 18.26 -20.08 -9.38
CA ARG A 196 19.56 -20.60 -9.83
C ARG A 196 20.41 -21.12 -8.68
N ARG A 197 20.46 -20.40 -7.56
CA ARG A 197 21.22 -20.81 -6.36
C ARG A 197 20.69 -22.12 -5.77
N LEU A 198 19.37 -22.33 -5.77
CA LEU A 198 18.74 -23.58 -5.33
C LEU A 198 19.04 -24.78 -6.26
N HIS A 199 19.23 -24.54 -7.56
CA HIS A 199 19.51 -25.59 -8.56
C HIS A 199 21.01 -25.91 -8.71
N ARG A 200 21.90 -25.07 -8.20
CA ARG A 200 23.34 -25.37 -8.19
C ARG A 200 23.65 -26.46 -7.15
N PRO A 201 24.69 -27.28 -7.38
CA PRO A 201 25.29 -28.07 -6.32
C PRO A 201 25.60 -27.14 -5.14
N VAL A 202 25.44 -27.64 -3.91
CA VAL A 202 25.70 -26.86 -2.69
C VAL A 202 27.18 -26.50 -2.68
N GLU A 203 27.53 -25.34 -3.22
CA GLU A 203 28.81 -24.71 -2.96
C GLU A 203 28.78 -24.22 -1.51
N GLU A 204 29.89 -24.40 -0.80
CA GLU A 204 30.08 -23.98 0.60
C GLU A 204 30.10 -22.45 0.68
N THR A 205 28.92 -21.83 0.76
CA THR A 205 28.77 -20.55 1.43
C THR A 205 28.16 -20.82 2.79
N SER A 206 28.48 -19.98 3.77
CA SER A 206 27.97 -20.11 5.14
C SER A 206 26.44 -20.17 5.16
N GLU A 207 25.77 -19.53 4.20
CA GLU A 207 24.31 -19.54 4.09
C GLU A 207 23.75 -20.83 3.48
N THR A 208 24.44 -21.48 2.54
CA THR A 208 23.99 -22.76 1.94
C THR A 208 24.22 -23.95 2.87
N GLU A 209 25.29 -23.94 3.67
CA GLU A 209 25.52 -24.94 4.71
C GLU A 209 24.38 -24.96 5.75
N GLN A 210 23.94 -23.79 6.21
CA GLN A 210 22.87 -23.68 7.21
C GLN A 210 21.52 -24.21 6.71
N VAL A 211 21.26 -24.14 5.40
CA VAL A 211 19.97 -24.53 4.80
C VAL A 211 20.02 -25.96 4.24
N ALA A 212 21.20 -26.58 4.16
CA ALA A 212 21.40 -27.93 3.63
C ALA A 212 20.46 -29.00 4.23
N PRO A 213 20.19 -29.04 5.56
CA PRO A 213 19.25 -30.01 6.13
C PRO A 213 17.83 -29.88 5.57
N ILE A 214 17.38 -28.66 5.27
CA ILE A 214 16.04 -28.38 4.72
C ILE A 214 16.00 -28.80 3.25
N LEU A 215 17.05 -28.50 2.47
CA LEU A 215 17.15 -28.89 1.07
C LEU A 215 17.21 -30.41 0.90
N ALA A 216 17.84 -31.12 1.84
CA ALA A 216 17.88 -32.58 1.84
C ALA A 216 16.48 -33.19 1.96
N VAL A 217 15.61 -32.63 2.81
CA VAL A 217 14.21 -33.08 2.96
C VAL A 217 13.41 -32.87 1.67
N GLN A 218 13.69 -31.81 0.89
CA GLN A 218 12.98 -31.52 -0.36
C GLN A 218 13.40 -32.41 -1.54
N ARG A 219 14.51 -33.14 -1.43
CA ARG A 219 15.00 -34.08 -2.45
C ARG A 219 14.52 -35.52 -2.24
N ALA A 220 13.95 -35.82 -1.08
CA ALA A 220 13.36 -37.11 -0.73
C ALA A 220 11.90 -37.17 -1.20
#